data_AF-A0A3R6QAX6-F1
#
_entry.id   AF-A0A3R6QAX6-F1
#
_cell.length_a   1.000
_cell.length_b   1.000
_cell.length_c   1.000
_cell.angle_alpha   90.00
_cell.angle_beta   90.00
_cell.angle_gamma   90.00
#
_symmetry.space_group_name_H-M   'P 1'
#
loop_
_entity.id
_entity.type
_entity.pdbx_description
1 polymer ?
#
loop_
_entity_poly.entity_id
_entity_poly.type
_entity_poly.pdbx_seq_one_letter_code
_entity_poly.pdbx_strand_id
1 'polypeptide(L)' 'MRSQFTSYDQLPITLTADHVAAALGISRANAYILLRSDGFPTLHIGKRMVVPKDRFLQWITDSVNG' A
#
# COMPACT_ATOMS: atom_id res chain seq x y z
N MET A 1 14.46 6.52 9.00
CA MET A 1 13.06 6.54 9.47
C MET A 1 12.75 5.14 9.97
N ARG A 2 12.37 4.99 11.24
CA ARG A 2 12.07 3.67 11.83
C ARG A 2 10.76 3.15 11.22
N SER A 3 10.77 1.93 10.70
CA SER A 3 9.56 1.20 10.28
C SER A 3 8.56 1.23 11.44
N GLN A 4 7.47 1.99 11.30
CA GLN A 4 6.48 2.17 12.37
C GLN A 4 5.54 0.97 12.53
N PHE A 5 5.62 -0.02 11.63
CA PHE A 5 4.77 -1.20 11.66
C PHE A 5 5.64 -2.47 11.55
N THR A 6 5.42 -3.41 12.47
CA THR A 6 6.11 -4.72 12.49
C THR A 6 5.18 -5.87 12.08
N SER A 7 3.88 -5.61 11.89
CA SER A 7 2.89 -6.55 11.36
C SER A 7 1.81 -5.82 10.55
N TYR A 8 1.19 -6.53 9.61
CA TYR A 8 0.03 -6.06 8.84
C TYR A 8 -1.17 -5.65 9.72
N ASP A 9 -1.27 -6.18 10.94
CA ASP A 9 -2.34 -5.86 11.88
C ASP A 9 -2.28 -4.40 12.35
N GLN A 10 -1.07 -3.84 12.45
CA GLN A 10 -0.85 -2.47 12.93
C GLN A 10 -1.12 -1.42 11.84
N LEU A 11 -1.37 -1.86 10.60
CA LEU A 11 -1.67 -0.94 9.51
C LEU A 11 -3.02 -0.24 9.74
N PRO A 12 -3.09 1.07 9.45
CA PRO A 12 -4.35 1.80 9.50
C PRO A 12 -5.35 1.24 8.48
N ILE A 13 -6.64 1.48 8.72
CA ILE A 13 -7.74 1.02 7.86
C ILE A 13 -7.56 1.42 6.39
N THR A 14 -6.92 2.58 6.16
CA THR A 14 -6.47 3.03 4.85
C THR A 14 -4.99 3.38 4.87
N LEU A 15 -4.27 2.95 3.85
CA LEU A 15 -2.84 3.16 3.67
C LEU A 15 -2.60 4.39 2.79
N THR A 16 -1.58 5.15 3.13
CA THR A 16 -1.01 6.21 2.28
C THR A 16 0.18 5.66 1.51
N ALA A 17 0.76 6.44 0.60
CA ALA A 17 2.02 6.09 -0.05
C ALA A 17 3.14 5.74 0.94
N ASP A 18 3.20 6.42 2.08
CA ASP A 18 4.21 6.18 3.11
C ASP A 18 3.96 4.86 3.84
N HIS A 19 2.68 4.51 4.10
CA HIS A 19 2.33 3.22 4.69
C HIS A 19 2.63 2.07 3.71
N VAL A 20 2.32 2.22 2.43
CA VAL A 20 2.63 1.22 1.39
C VAL A 20 4.14 1.05 1.23
N ALA A 21 4.90 2.15 1.21
CA ALA A 21 6.36 2.12 1.14
C ALA A 21 6.96 1.34 2.33
N ALA A 22 6.49 1.64 3.55
CA ALA A 22 6.93 0.96 4.76
C ALA A 22 6.54 -0.53 4.77
N ALA A 23 5.31 -0.86 4.36
CA ALA A 23 4.80 -2.23 4.36
C ALA A 23 5.53 -3.12 3.35
N LEU A 24 5.87 -2.59 2.17
CA LEU A 24 6.56 -3.34 1.11
C LEU A 24 8.09 -3.24 1.17
N GLY A 25 8.64 -2.39 2.06
CA GLY A 25 10.09 -2.16 2.14
C GLY A 25 10.66 -1.44 0.91
N ILE A 26 9.86 -0.61 0.23
CA ILE A 26 10.26 0.10 -1.00
C ILE A 26 10.41 1.61 -0.75
N SER A 27 11.02 2.31 -1.71
CA SER A 27 11.11 3.78 -1.66
C SER A 27 9.72 4.42 -1.79
N ARG A 28 9.55 5.61 -1.21
CA ARG A 28 8.32 6.42 -1.37
C ARG A 28 8.00 6.70 -2.85
N ALA A 29 9.03 6.93 -3.67
CA ALA A 29 8.86 7.14 -5.11
C ALA A 29 8.27 5.89 -5.79
N ASN A 30 8.79 4.70 -5.47
CA ASN A 30 8.26 3.45 -6.00
C ASN A 30 6.84 3.16 -5.51
N ALA A 31 6.52 3.51 -4.26
CA ALA A 31 5.14 3.42 -3.77
C ALA A 31 4.18 4.33 -4.56
N TYR A 32 4.60 5.53 -4.95
CA TYR A 32 3.80 6.42 -5.81
C TYR A 32 3.64 5.93 -7.25
N ILE A 33 4.64 5.21 -7.78
CA ILE A 33 4.52 4.55 -9.08
C ILE A 33 3.49 3.43 -8.95
N LEU A 34 3.66 2.55 -7.94
CA LEU A 34 2.76 1.43 -7.68
C LEU A 34 1.31 1.87 -7.46
N LEU A 35 1.09 2.94 -6.69
CA LEU A 35 -0.24 3.52 -6.48
C LEU A 35 -0.94 3.97 -7.77
N ARG A 36 -0.18 4.28 -8.82
CA ARG A 36 -0.69 4.68 -10.14
C ARG A 36 -0.71 3.52 -11.14
N SER A 37 -0.15 2.36 -10.78
CA SER A 37 -0.13 1.20 -11.65
C SER A 37 -1.53 0.61 -11.78
N ASP A 38 -1.86 0.20 -13.00
CA ASP A 38 -3.07 -0.58 -13.25
C ASP A 38 -3.02 -1.91 -12.48
N GLY A 39 -4.14 -2.27 -11.87
CA GLY A 39 -4.26 -3.48 -11.05
C GLY A 39 -3.87 -3.32 -9.58
N PHE A 40 -3.33 -2.17 -9.16
CA PHE A 40 -3.12 -1.89 -7.73
C PHE A 40 -4.41 -1.30 -7.11
N PRO A 41 -4.81 -1.71 -5.88
CA PRO A 41 -6.11 -1.37 -5.29
C PRO A 41 -6.20 0.07 -4.73
N THR A 42 -5.84 1.07 -5.52
CA THR A 42 -5.87 2.48 -5.12
C THR A 42 -7.28 3.07 -5.23
N LEU A 43 -7.77 3.63 -4.13
CA LEU A 43 -8.92 4.52 -4.09
C LEU A 43 -8.48 5.98 -4.25
N HIS A 44 -9.11 6.68 -5.19
CA HIS A 44 -8.89 8.10 -5.45
C HIS A 44 -9.99 8.95 -4.83
N ILE A 45 -9.64 9.81 -3.87
CA ILE A 45 -10.55 10.78 -3.24
C ILE A 45 -10.05 12.17 -3.61
N GLY A 46 -10.55 12.71 -4.72
CA GLY A 46 -10.01 13.93 -5.32
C GLY A 46 -8.53 13.75 -5.67
N LYS A 47 -7.66 14.58 -5.07
CA LYS A 47 -6.19 14.48 -5.27
C LYS A 47 -5.50 13.46 -4.35
N ARG A 48 -6.22 12.87 -3.40
CA ARG A 48 -5.65 11.92 -2.42
C ARG A 48 -5.75 10.50 -2.98
N MET A 49 -4.64 9.77 -2.89
CA MET A 49 -4.55 8.34 -3.19
C MET A 49 -4.45 7.59 -1.87
N VAL A 50 -5.41 6.71 -1.63
CA VAL A 50 -5.46 5.87 -0.43
C VAL A 50 -5.71 4.43 -0.82
N VAL A 51 -5.22 3.47 -0.06
CA VAL A 51 -5.40 2.04 -0.34
C VAL A 51 -6.12 1.41 0.84
N PRO A 52 -7.31 0.84 0.65
CA PRO A 52 -7.97 0.07 1.71
C PRO A 52 -7.07 -1.10 2.15
N LYS A 53 -6.90 -1.28 3.46
CA LYS A 53 -6.02 -2.32 4.03
C LYS A 53 -6.42 -3.72 3.57
N ASP A 54 -7.71 -4.04 3.55
CA ASP A 54 -8.27 -5.31 3.09
C ASP A 54 -7.89 -5.59 1.63
N ARG A 55 -8.02 -4.59 0.76
CA ARG A 55 -7.69 -4.72 -0.66
C ARG A 55 -6.19 -4.84 -0.90
N PHE A 56 -5.39 -4.10 -0.14
CA PHE A 56 -3.94 -4.24 -0.19
C PHE A 56 -3.48 -5.65 0.17
N LEU A 57 -4.03 -6.23 1.24
CA LEU A 57 -3.71 -7.60 1.64
C LEU A 57 -4.13 -8.62 0.59
N GLN A 58 -5.34 -8.49 0.04
CA GLN A 58 -5.80 -9.33 -1.07
C GLN A 58 -4.84 -9.25 -2.26
N TRP A 59 -4.44 -8.04 -2.66
CA TRP A 59 -3.51 -7.83 -3.76
C TRP A 59 -2.14 -8.51 -3.52
N ILE A 60 -1.62 -8.47 -2.29
CA ILE A 60 -0.39 -9.21 -1.94
C ILE A 60 -0.60 -10.70 -2.14
N THR A 61 -1.69 -11.27 -1.60
CA THR A 61 -1.99 -12.70 -1.73
C THR A 61 -2.14 -13.13 -3.18
N ASP A 62 -2.81 -12.32 -4.00
CA ASP A 62 -2.99 -12.59 -5.44
C ASP A 62 -1.65 -12.51 -6.20
N SER A 63 -0.78 -11.58 -5.80
CA SER A 63 0.54 -11.38 -6.43
C SER A 63 1.56 -12.46 -6.08
N VAL A 64 1.40 -13.17 -4.95
CA VAL A 64 2.31 -14.25 -4.53
C VAL A 64 1.96 -15.59 -5.18
N ASN A 65 0.74 -15.75 -5.69
CA ASN A 65 0.28 -16.98 -6.36
C ASN A 65 0.44 -16.95 -7.90
N GLY A 66 1.24 -16.02 -8.42
CA GLY A 66 1.58 -15.89 -9.85
C GLY A 66 2.88 -16.59 -10.23
#